data_AF-A0A3S4M3X6-F1
#
_entry.id   AF-A0A3S4M3X6-F1
#
_cell.length_a   1.000
_cell.length_b   1.000
_cell.length_c   1.000
_cell.angle_alpha   90.00
_cell.angle_beta   90.00
_cell.angle_gamma   90.00
#
_symmetry.space_group_name_H-M   'P 1'
#
loop_
_entity.id
_entity.type
_entity.pdbx_description
1 polymer ?
#
loop_
_entity_poly.entity_id
_entity_poly.type
_entity_poly.pdbx_seq_one_letter_code
_entity_poly.pdbx_strand_id
1 'polypeptide(L)'
;MTPKERLVTVREGEAREVVLAKMHEKRVEKALVVDDEFHLIGMITVKDFQKAERKPNACKDEQGRLRVGAAVGAGAGNEERVDALVAAGVDVLLIDSSTVTQKAFCSVSVKLVLNIRICKSSAATWQQLQVHALWQKLVAARLKSVSALVLSVRLVSLLA
;
A
#
# COMPACT_ATOMS: atom_id res chain seq x y z
N MET A 1 2.99 -18.14 30.34
CA MET A 1 3.71 -17.21 29.44
C MET A 1 5.11 -17.75 29.20
N THR A 2 5.67 -17.67 27.99
CA THR A 2 7.02 -18.17 27.69
C THR A 2 8.08 -17.22 28.27
N PRO A 3 9.09 -17.71 29.01
CA PRO A 3 10.08 -16.85 29.64
C PRO A 3 11.08 -16.29 28.61
N LYS A 4 11.67 -15.13 28.91
CA LYS A 4 12.49 -14.33 27.99
C LYS A 4 13.68 -15.12 27.44
N GLU A 5 14.28 -15.99 28.24
CA GLU A 5 15.47 -16.77 27.86
C GLU A 5 15.15 -17.83 26.80
N ARG A 6 13.86 -18.22 26.68
CA ARG A 6 13.38 -19.20 25.68
C ARG A 6 12.90 -18.56 24.39
N LEU A 7 12.89 -17.23 24.30
CA LEU A 7 12.51 -16.52 23.07
C LEU A 7 13.63 -16.62 22.04
N VAL A 8 13.25 -16.65 20.76
CA VAL A 8 14.18 -16.44 19.65
C VAL A 8 14.06 -15.00 19.22
N THR A 9 15.16 -14.27 19.33
CA THR A 9 15.27 -12.89 18.88
C THR A 9 16.29 -12.78 17.74
N VAL A 10 16.01 -11.88 16.80
CA VAL A 10 16.88 -11.53 15.67
C VAL A 10 16.97 -10.02 15.57
N ARG A 11 18.08 -9.50 15.05
CA ARG A 11 18.21 -8.05 14.81
C ARG A 11 17.52 -7.61 13.54
N GLU A 12 17.22 -6.32 13.45
CA GLU A 12 16.76 -5.71 12.21
C GLU A 12 17.79 -5.92 11.08
N GLY A 13 17.31 -6.25 9.89
CA GLY A 13 18.18 -6.44 8.71
C GLY A 13 18.93 -7.78 8.66
N GLU A 14 18.72 -8.71 9.61
CA GLU A 14 19.32 -10.04 9.50
C GLU A 14 18.82 -10.80 8.26
N ALA A 15 19.75 -11.51 7.60
CA ALA A 15 19.46 -12.28 6.41
C ALA A 15 18.44 -13.41 6.70
N ARG A 16 17.56 -13.67 5.73
CA ARG A 16 16.47 -14.65 5.83
C ARG A 16 16.98 -16.03 6.24
N GLU A 17 18.12 -16.45 5.72
CA GLU A 17 18.74 -17.76 5.95
C GLU A 17 19.16 -17.91 7.42
N VAL A 18 19.69 -16.84 8.01
CA VAL A 18 20.12 -16.80 9.42
C VAL A 18 18.90 -16.88 10.35
N VAL A 19 17.83 -16.15 10.01
CA VAL A 19 16.57 -16.20 10.77
C VAL A 19 15.98 -17.61 10.74
N LEU A 20 15.91 -18.23 9.56
CA LEU A 20 15.42 -19.61 9.39
C LEU A 20 16.26 -20.62 10.17
N ALA A 21 17.59 -20.49 10.14
CA ALA A 21 18.49 -21.37 10.88
C ALA A 21 18.25 -21.27 12.40
N LYS A 22 18.15 -20.05 12.95
CA LYS A 22 17.85 -19.82 14.38
C LYS A 22 16.49 -20.40 14.79
N MET A 23 15.47 -20.26 13.93
CA MET A 23 14.14 -20.82 14.19
C MET A 23 14.14 -22.34 14.16
N HIS A 24 14.89 -22.95 13.23
CA HIS A 24 15.02 -24.39 13.12
C HIS A 24 15.79 -25.00 14.29
N GLU A 25 16.88 -24.36 14.72
CA GLU A 25 17.70 -24.77 15.86
C GLU A 25 16.87 -24.84 17.15
N LYS A 26 16.12 -23.78 17.47
CA LYS A 26 15.27 -23.74 18.67
C LYS A 26 13.91 -24.41 18.48
N ARG A 27 13.63 -24.95 17.28
CA ARG A 27 12.34 -25.57 16.90
C ARG A 27 11.12 -24.69 17.20
N VAL A 28 11.19 -23.40 16.85
CA VAL A 28 10.10 -22.44 17.06
C VAL A 28 9.52 -21.93 15.74
N GLU A 29 8.22 -21.66 15.71
CA GLU A 29 7.55 -21.13 14.52
C GLU A 29 7.67 -19.60 14.37
N LYS A 30 8.08 -18.90 15.43
CA LYS A 30 8.06 -17.43 15.53
C LYS A 30 9.41 -16.93 16.04
N ALA A 31 9.95 -15.92 15.38
CA ALA A 31 11.14 -15.18 15.79
C ALA A 31 10.76 -13.71 15.99
N LEU A 32 11.20 -13.14 17.10
CA LEU A 32 10.96 -11.73 17.42
C LEU A 32 12.10 -10.88 16.84
N VAL A 33 11.76 -9.78 16.19
CA VAL A 33 12.74 -8.82 15.70
C VAL A 33 12.88 -7.73 16.76
N VAL A 34 14.11 -7.48 17.21
CA VAL A 34 14.41 -6.48 18.23
C VAL A 34 15.47 -5.50 17.73
N ASP A 35 15.44 -4.27 18.26
CA ASP A 35 16.49 -3.28 18.07
C ASP A 35 17.68 -3.48 19.02
N ASP A 36 18.67 -2.57 18.99
CA ASP A 36 19.85 -2.62 19.86
C ASP A 36 19.53 -2.36 21.35
N GLU A 37 18.42 -1.67 21.64
CA GLU A 37 17.92 -1.39 22.99
C GLU A 37 16.97 -2.49 23.51
N PHE A 38 16.78 -3.56 22.73
CA PHE A 38 15.91 -4.70 23.02
C PHE A 38 14.40 -4.37 22.99
N HIS A 39 13.99 -3.33 22.26
CA HIS A 39 12.59 -3.09 21.97
C HIS A 39 12.09 -4.00 20.85
N LEU A 40 10.84 -4.47 20.99
CA LEU A 40 10.19 -5.32 19.99
C LEU A 40 9.74 -4.46 18.80
N ILE A 41 10.37 -4.66 17.64
CA ILE A 41 10.02 -3.96 16.40
C ILE A 41 9.15 -4.81 15.47
N GLY A 42 9.16 -6.13 15.63
CA GLY A 42 8.36 -7.01 14.78
C GLY A 42 8.47 -8.49 15.12
N MET A 43 7.85 -9.32 14.27
CA MET A 43 7.89 -10.77 14.40
C MET A 43 7.85 -11.42 13.01
N ILE A 44 8.65 -12.46 12.84
CA ILE A 44 8.72 -13.27 11.63
C ILE A 44 8.20 -14.67 11.93
N THR A 45 7.49 -15.29 10.97
CA THR A 45 6.95 -16.64 11.13
C THR A 45 7.45 -17.60 10.05
N VAL A 46 7.60 -18.88 10.40
CA VAL A 46 7.96 -19.95 9.44
C VAL A 46 6.93 -20.06 8.32
N LYS A 47 5.65 -19.80 8.65
CA LYS A 47 4.55 -19.88 7.68
C LYS A 47 4.70 -18.84 6.56
N ASP A 48 5.25 -17.67 6.85
CA ASP A 48 5.47 -16.64 5.83
C ASP A 48 6.59 -17.05 4.87
N PHE A 49 7.63 -17.71 5.38
CA PHE A 49 8.69 -18.30 4.55
C PHE A 49 8.14 -19.40 3.62
N GLN A 50 7.35 -20.33 4.16
CA GLN A 50 6.70 -21.39 3.39
C GLN A 50 5.73 -20.85 2.33
N LYS A 51 4.96 -19.82 2.65
CA LYS A 51 4.06 -19.16 1.68
C LYS A 51 4.85 -18.49 0.56
N ALA A 52 5.99 -17.86 0.88
CA ALA A 52 6.84 -17.23 -0.11
C ALA A 52 7.43 -18.26 -1.09
N GLU A 53 7.86 -19.43 -0.60
CA GLU A 53 8.39 -20.52 -1.44
C GLU A 53 7.29 -21.17 -2.30
N ARG A 54 6.12 -21.42 -1.73
CA ARG A 54 5.00 -22.03 -2.47
C ARG A 54 4.38 -21.11 -3.52
N LYS A 55 4.52 -19.79 -3.36
CA LYS A 55 3.91 -18.78 -4.25
C LYS A 55 4.97 -17.78 -4.73
N PRO A 56 5.88 -18.19 -5.64
CA PRO A 56 6.94 -17.32 -6.13
C PRO A 56 6.38 -16.11 -6.92
N ASN A 57 5.28 -16.30 -7.64
CA ASN A 57 4.63 -15.26 -8.43
C ASN A 57 3.57 -14.47 -7.63
N ALA A 58 3.69 -14.42 -6.29
CA ALA A 58 2.76 -13.65 -5.46
C ALA A 58 2.89 -12.16 -5.76
N CYS A 59 1.75 -11.47 -5.95
CA CYS A 59 1.70 -10.03 -6.17
C CYS A 59 2.05 -9.28 -4.88
N LYS A 60 3.32 -8.89 -4.76
CA LYS A 60 3.86 -8.22 -3.57
C LYS A 60 4.34 -6.81 -3.89
N ASP A 61 4.40 -5.96 -2.86
CA ASP A 61 5.05 -4.66 -2.93
C ASP A 61 6.56 -4.78 -2.71
N GLU A 62 7.26 -3.64 -2.74
CA GLU A 62 8.72 -3.57 -2.54
C GLU A 62 9.15 -4.02 -1.13
N GLN A 63 8.23 -4.00 -0.17
CA GLN A 63 8.44 -4.44 1.21
C GLN A 63 8.04 -5.91 1.41
N GLY A 64 7.62 -6.61 0.35
CA GLY A 64 7.23 -8.02 0.40
C GLY A 64 5.82 -8.28 0.94
N ARG A 65 5.01 -7.25 1.19
CA ARG A 65 3.60 -7.35 1.60
C ARG A 65 2.72 -7.66 0.39
N LEU A 66 1.60 -8.34 0.62
CA LEU A 66 0.65 -8.62 -0.47
C LEU A 66 -0.03 -7.33 -0.91
N ARG A 67 -0.12 -7.12 -2.22
CA ARG A 67 -0.86 -5.97 -2.76
C ARG A 67 -2.37 -6.18 -2.62
N VAL A 68 -3.08 -5.12 -2.25
CA VAL A 68 -4.53 -5.14 -2.01
C VAL A 68 -5.22 -4.09 -2.87
N GLY A 69 -6.31 -4.50 -3.52
CA GLY A 69 -7.23 -3.61 -4.21
C GLY A 69 -8.58 -3.56 -3.51
N ALA A 70 -9.24 -2.41 -3.52
CA ALA A 70 -10.61 -2.24 -3.04
C ALA A 70 -11.47 -1.53 -4.10
N ALA A 71 -12.77 -1.82 -4.12
CA ALA A 71 -13.73 -1.14 -4.98
C ALA A 71 -14.71 -0.31 -4.14
N VAL A 72 -15.05 0.88 -4.63
CA VAL A 72 -16.04 1.78 -4.03
C VAL A 72 -17.05 2.23 -5.06
N GLY A 73 -18.32 2.32 -4.67
CA GLY A 73 -19.38 2.79 -5.56
C GLY A 73 -19.25 4.27 -5.90
N ALA A 74 -19.76 4.67 -7.06
CA ALA A 74 -19.77 6.08 -7.49
C ALA A 74 -20.88 6.96 -6.86
N GLY A 75 -21.62 6.43 -5.86
CA GLY A 75 -22.64 7.19 -5.15
C GLY A 75 -22.06 8.25 -4.20
N ALA A 76 -22.85 9.28 -3.89
CA ALA A 76 -22.50 10.27 -2.86
C ALA A 76 -22.39 9.60 -1.47
N GLY A 77 -21.50 10.12 -0.62
CA GLY A 77 -21.29 9.61 0.75
C GLY A 77 -20.27 8.48 0.90
N ASN A 78 -19.49 8.17 -0.14
CA ASN A 78 -18.41 7.18 -0.04
C ASN A 78 -17.04 7.77 0.38
N GLU A 79 -16.96 9.08 0.63
CA GLU A 79 -15.70 9.78 0.95
C GLU A 79 -15.05 9.24 2.22
N GLU A 80 -15.81 9.08 3.31
CA GLU A 80 -15.31 8.51 4.56
C GLU A 80 -14.79 7.07 4.39
N ARG A 81 -15.45 6.28 3.52
CA ARG A 81 -15.01 4.91 3.21
C ARG A 81 -13.71 4.92 2.41
N VAL A 82 -13.57 5.84 1.47
CA VAL A 82 -12.34 6.00 0.71
C VAL A 82 -11.22 6.40 1.65
N ASP A 83 -11.42 7.40 2.50
CA ASP A 83 -10.40 7.85 3.46
C ASP A 83 -9.97 6.72 4.41
N ALA A 84 -10.92 5.91 4.89
CA ALA A 84 -10.61 4.74 5.70
C ALA A 84 -9.79 3.68 4.94
N LEU A 85 -10.10 3.43 3.66
CA LEU A 85 -9.36 2.49 2.80
C LEU A 85 -7.95 2.99 2.47
N VAL A 86 -7.79 4.30 2.25
CA VAL A 86 -6.49 4.93 2.04
C VAL A 86 -5.65 4.85 3.33
N ALA A 87 -6.25 5.16 4.47
CA ALA A 87 -5.58 5.05 5.78
C ALA A 87 -5.18 3.60 6.11
N ALA A 88 -5.96 2.61 5.66
CA ALA A 88 -5.63 1.19 5.78
C ALA A 88 -4.51 0.73 4.81
N GLY A 89 -4.11 1.56 3.85
CA GLY A 89 -2.99 1.30 2.95
C GLY A 89 -3.34 0.46 1.71
N VAL A 90 -4.52 0.66 1.12
CA VAL A 90 -4.87 0.01 -0.16
C VAL A 90 -3.93 0.45 -1.29
N ASP A 91 -3.48 -0.48 -2.15
CA ASP A 91 -2.61 -0.15 -3.30
C ASP A 91 -3.41 0.39 -4.49
N VAL A 92 -4.63 -0.14 -4.69
CA VAL A 92 -5.47 0.16 -5.85
C VAL A 92 -6.90 0.40 -5.41
N LEU A 93 -7.48 1.51 -5.83
CA LEU A 93 -8.88 1.84 -5.56
C LEU A 93 -9.65 1.91 -6.87
N LEU A 94 -10.65 1.04 -7.02
CA LEU A 94 -11.53 0.98 -8.18
C LEU A 94 -12.81 1.75 -7.90
N ILE A 95 -13.20 2.65 -8.79
CA ILE A 95 -14.54 3.25 -8.73
C ILE A 95 -15.47 2.37 -9.56
N ASP A 96 -16.40 1.70 -8.89
CA ASP A 96 -17.38 0.85 -9.53
C ASP A 96 -18.66 1.64 -9.85
N SER A 97 -18.98 1.73 -11.14
CA SER A 97 -20.15 2.44 -11.65
C SER A 97 -20.65 1.80 -12.94
N SER A 98 -21.95 1.53 -12.99
CA SER A 98 -22.64 1.00 -14.18
C SER A 98 -22.91 2.07 -15.24
N THR A 99 -22.87 3.37 -14.89
CA THR A 99 -23.10 4.47 -15.83
C THR A 99 -22.15 5.61 -15.53
N VAL A 100 -21.13 5.79 -16.39
CA VAL A 100 -20.17 6.90 -16.27
C VAL A 100 -20.86 8.20 -16.67
N THR A 101 -21.50 8.86 -15.71
CA THR A 101 -21.97 10.24 -15.84
C THR A 101 -21.08 11.18 -15.01
N GLN A 102 -20.75 12.33 -15.59
CA GLN A 102 -19.73 13.27 -15.11
C GLN A 102 -19.97 13.82 -13.68
N LYS A 103 -21.21 13.74 -13.17
CA LYS A 103 -21.61 14.28 -11.86
C LYS A 103 -21.10 13.48 -10.66
N ALA A 104 -20.93 12.16 -10.80
CA ALA A 104 -20.40 11.32 -9.72
C ALA A 104 -18.90 11.57 -9.42
N PHE A 105 -18.23 12.31 -10.30
CA PHE A 105 -16.78 12.50 -10.27
C PHE A 105 -16.35 13.75 -9.49
N CYS A 106 -17.27 14.66 -9.16
CA CYS A 106 -16.93 15.99 -8.67
C CYS A 106 -16.73 16.06 -7.15
N SER A 107 -17.44 15.24 -6.36
CA SER A 107 -17.33 15.25 -4.89
C SER A 107 -16.21 14.34 -4.38
N VAL A 108 -15.91 13.25 -5.10
CA VAL A 108 -14.80 12.33 -4.79
C VAL A 108 -13.48 12.93 -5.29
N SER A 109 -13.17 14.14 -4.85
CA SER A 109 -11.84 14.74 -4.92
C SER A 109 -10.95 14.06 -3.89
N VAL A 110 -10.67 12.76 -4.10
CA VAL A 110 -9.80 11.97 -3.23
C VAL A 110 -8.46 12.67 -3.20
N LYS A 111 -8.13 13.16 -2.02
CA LYS A 111 -6.85 13.73 -1.65
C LYS A 111 -5.78 12.73 -2.08
N LEU A 112 -5.14 13.01 -3.22
CA LEU A 112 -4.08 12.20 -3.82
C LEU A 112 -2.87 12.22 -2.88
N VAL A 113 -2.88 11.33 -1.91
CA VAL A 113 -1.75 11.04 -1.05
C VAL A 113 -1.29 9.62 -1.41
N LEU A 114 -0.19 9.58 -2.16
CA LEU A 114 0.74 8.46 -2.36
C LEU A 114 0.19 7.17 -3.00
N ASN A 115 0.75 6.85 -4.19
CA ASN A 115 0.78 5.54 -4.86
C ASN A 115 -0.53 4.79 -5.20
N ILE A 116 -1.71 5.35 -4.93
CA ILE A 116 -2.96 4.69 -5.31
C ILE A 116 -3.24 4.88 -6.81
N ARG A 117 -3.36 3.77 -7.56
CA ARG A 117 -3.86 3.80 -8.94
C ARG A 117 -5.38 3.70 -8.92
N ILE A 118 -6.04 4.67 -9.56
CA ILE A 118 -7.49 4.65 -9.76
C ILE A 118 -7.80 4.03 -11.12
N CYS A 119 -8.53 2.90 -11.12
CA CYS A 119 -9.03 2.27 -12.34
C CYS A 119 -10.55 2.51 -12.47
N LYS A 120 -11.06 2.61 -13.72
CA LYS A 120 -12.50 2.70 -14.02
C LYS A 120 -12.99 1.35 -14.54
N SER A 121 -14.13 0.87 -14.04
CA SER A 121 -14.63 -0.49 -14.32
C SER A 121 -15.46 -0.64 -15.59
N SER A 122 -15.98 0.45 -16.19
CA SER A 122 -16.82 0.34 -17.39
C SER A 122 -16.65 1.51 -18.37
N ALA A 123 -16.35 1.21 -19.63
CA ALA A 123 -16.35 2.14 -20.75
C ALA A 123 -17.07 1.46 -21.93
N ALA A 124 -18.25 1.98 -22.29
CA ALA A 124 -19.12 1.37 -23.30
C ALA A 124 -19.06 2.08 -24.66
N THR A 125 -18.50 3.30 -24.73
CA THR A 125 -18.48 4.11 -25.97
C THR A 125 -17.16 4.84 -26.20
N TRP A 126 -16.81 5.07 -27.47
CA TRP A 126 -15.57 5.76 -27.89
C TRP A 126 -15.44 7.19 -27.34
N GLN A 127 -16.56 7.91 -27.16
CA GLN A 127 -16.57 9.22 -26.51
C GLN A 127 -16.15 9.15 -25.03
N GLN A 128 -16.54 8.09 -24.31
CA GLN A 128 -16.11 7.90 -22.90
C GLN A 128 -14.61 7.64 -22.79
N LEU A 129 -14.03 6.90 -23.75
CA LEU A 129 -12.57 6.68 -23.82
C LEU A 129 -11.79 7.96 -24.12
N GLN A 130 -12.31 8.84 -24.98
CA GLN A 130 -11.66 10.13 -25.28
C GLN A 130 -11.65 11.08 -24.08
N VAL A 131 -12.77 11.19 -23.36
CA VAL A 131 -12.85 11.97 -22.11
C VAL A 131 -11.91 11.39 -21.04
N HIS A 132 -11.79 10.06 -20.96
CA HIS A 132 -10.84 9.41 -20.06
C HIS A 132 -9.37 9.70 -20.42
N ALA A 133 -9.01 9.63 -21.71
CA ALA A 133 -7.66 9.94 -22.18
C ALA A 133 -7.28 11.41 -21.93
N LEU A 134 -8.23 12.34 -22.12
CA LEU A 134 -8.02 13.75 -21.78
C LEU A 134 -7.87 13.96 -20.27
N TRP A 135 -8.65 13.23 -19.45
CA TRP A 135 -8.57 13.30 -18.01
C TRP A 135 -7.27 12.70 -17.45
N GLN A 136 -6.79 11.57 -17.97
CA GLN A 136 -5.48 11.02 -17.60
C GLN A 136 -4.34 12.00 -17.90
N LYS A 137 -4.41 12.71 -19.04
CA LYS A 137 -3.47 13.78 -19.38
C LYS A 137 -3.56 14.96 -18.41
N LEU A 138 -4.77 15.37 -18.02
CA LEU A 138 -4.99 16.47 -17.06
C LEU A 138 -4.55 16.11 -15.64
N VAL A 139 -4.81 14.89 -15.18
CA VAL A 139 -4.36 14.39 -13.87
C VAL A 139 -2.85 14.24 -13.83
N ALA A 140 -2.24 13.70 -14.89
CA ALA A 140 -0.79 13.63 -15.02
C ALA A 140 -0.14 15.04 -15.04
N ALA A 141 -0.76 16.01 -15.70
CA ALA A 141 -0.32 17.40 -15.70
C ALA A 141 -0.45 18.08 -14.32
N ARG A 142 -1.53 17.77 -13.59
CA ARG A 142 -1.78 18.31 -12.24
C ARG A 142 -0.88 17.65 -11.19
N LEU A 143 -0.59 16.35 -11.30
CA LEU A 143 0.39 15.64 -10.48
C LEU A 143 1.80 16.22 -10.64
N LYS A 144 2.22 16.60 -11.86
CA LYS A 144 3.49 17.30 -12.09
C LYS A 144 3.57 18.67 -11.43
N SER A 145 2.43 19.40 -11.36
CA SER A 145 2.36 20.69 -10.67
C SER A 145 2.35 20.53 -9.14
N VAL A 146 1.75 19.45 -8.62
CA VAL A 146 1.75 19.14 -7.18
C VAL A 146 3.13 18.65 -6.72
N SER A 147 3.86 17.87 -7.51
CA SER A 147 5.26 17.52 -7.20
C SER A 147 6.17 18.75 -7.20
N ALA A 148 5.90 19.74 -8.06
CA ALA A 148 6.59 21.03 -8.01
C ALA A 148 6.22 21.84 -6.75
N LEU A 149 4.96 21.80 -6.32
CA LEU A 149 4.51 22.46 -5.09
C LEU A 149 5.11 21.82 -3.83
N VAL A 150 5.18 20.47 -3.78
CA VAL A 150 5.78 19.73 -2.66
C VAL A 150 7.30 19.93 -2.59
N LEU A 151 7.99 20.13 -3.73
CA LEU A 151 9.40 20.54 -3.74
C LEU A 151 9.58 21.98 -3.24
N SER A 152 8.68 22.91 -3.62
CA SER A 152 8.78 24.31 -3.17
C SER A 152 8.50 24.48 -1.68
N VAL A 153 7.59 23.70 -1.09
CA VAL A 153 7.33 23.74 0.36
C VAL A 153 8.49 23.10 1.15
N ARG A 154 9.18 22.08 0.61
CA ARG A 154 10.39 21.53 1.24
C ARG A 154 11.60 22.47 1.19
N LEU A 155 11.72 23.32 0.16
CA LEU A 155 12.81 24.31 0.10
C LEU A 155 12.61 25.48 1.05
N VAL A 156 11.36 25.87 1.34
CA VAL A 156 11.08 26.98 2.29
C VAL A 156 11.33 26.55 3.75
N SER A 157 11.18 25.26 4.09
CA SER A 157 11.47 24.73 5.43
C SER A 157 12.95 24.41 5.69
N LEU A 158 13.82 24.54 4.68
CA LEU A 158 15.28 24.33 4.79
C LEU A 158 16.09 25.63 4.80
N LEU A 159 15.42 26.78 4.67
CA LEU A 159 16.03 28.13 4.65
C LEU A 159 15.38 29.10 5.66
N ALA A 160 14.66 28.57 6.66
CA ALA A 160 14.15 29.32 7.81
C ALA A 160 14.69 28.72 9.11
#